data_AF-A0A816H146-F1
#
_entry.id   AF-A0A816H146-F1
#
_cell.length_a   1.000
_cell.length_b   1.000
_cell.length_c   1.000
_cell.angle_alpha   90.00
_cell.angle_beta   90.00
_cell.angle_gamma   90.00
#
_symmetry.space_group_name_H-M   'P 1'
#
loop_
_entity.id
_entity.type
_entity.pdbx_description
1 polymer ?
#
loop_
_entity_poly.entity_id
_entity_poly.type
_entity_poly.pdbx_seq_one_letter_code
_entity_poly.pdbx_strand_id
1 'polypeptide(L)'
;MTNTSETHRTNSNNHIEALALSKEFMSITNTDDIDAAMMILKQNEWKIEQAISAYFDLEQMDSHKSNDGQNQTFPLDKRTVSTNNELSNVKTQFKLLSWNIDGLDENALEIRTRSIVNIIKKEEPDAVFLQEVIPTSLQIIRTFLPEYKSYIGNNQGYFVVILIRQDLFIVHGFELISYPGTMMNRNLLIVHV
;
A
#
# COMPACT_ATOMS: atom_id res chain seq x y z
N MET A 1 -2.71 0.39 -52.15
CA MET A 1 -2.61 1.25 -50.96
C MET A 1 -3.45 0.63 -49.87
N THR A 2 -2.85 -0.07 -48.91
CA THR A 2 -3.42 -0.43 -47.59
C THR A 2 -2.46 -1.42 -46.93
N ASN A 3 -1.55 -0.95 -46.07
CA ASN A 3 -0.91 -1.78 -45.03
C ASN A 3 -0.23 -0.96 -43.92
N THR A 4 -0.67 0.28 -43.71
CA THR A 4 -0.15 1.17 -42.66
C THR A 4 -1.01 1.17 -41.38
N SER A 5 -2.20 0.56 -41.39
CA SER A 5 -3.15 0.67 -40.27
C SER A 5 -3.05 -0.46 -39.23
N GLU A 6 -2.54 -1.63 -39.61
CA GLU A 6 -2.42 -2.79 -38.70
C GLU A 6 -1.12 -2.79 -37.89
N THR A 7 -0.01 -2.33 -38.47
CA THR A 7 1.29 -2.20 -37.78
C THR A 7 1.28 -1.15 -36.66
N HIS A 8 0.45 -0.10 -36.77
CA HIS A 8 0.33 0.91 -35.72
C HIS A 8 -0.46 0.44 -34.49
N ARG A 9 -1.45 -0.46 -34.67
CA ARG A 9 -2.27 -0.99 -33.56
C ARG A 9 -1.56 -2.06 -32.74
N THR A 10 -0.73 -2.88 -33.38
CA THR A 10 0.09 -3.88 -32.67
C THR A 10 1.22 -3.22 -31.88
N ASN A 11 1.87 -2.19 -32.43
CA ASN A 11 2.88 -1.43 -31.69
C ASN A 11 2.32 -0.63 -30.51
N SER A 12 1.10 -0.09 -30.62
CA SER A 12 0.46 0.63 -29.51
C SER A 12 0.08 -0.31 -28.37
N ASN A 13 -0.39 -1.51 -28.68
CA ASN A 13 -0.75 -2.50 -27.65
C ASN A 13 0.48 -3.00 -26.91
N ASN A 14 1.56 -3.30 -27.63
CA ASN A 14 2.83 -3.72 -27.03
C ASN A 14 3.44 -2.62 -26.12
N HIS A 15 3.28 -1.35 -26.49
CA HIS A 15 3.77 -0.23 -25.67
C HIS A 15 2.94 -0.03 -24.40
N ILE A 16 1.62 -0.26 -24.47
CA ILE A 16 0.73 -0.20 -23.31
C ILE A 16 1.05 -1.34 -22.34
N GLU A 17 1.28 -2.54 -22.87
CA GLU A 17 1.64 -3.73 -22.09
C GLU A 17 3.01 -3.56 -21.43
N ALA A 18 4.00 -3.04 -22.16
CA ALA A 18 5.32 -2.72 -21.62
C ALA A 18 5.27 -1.69 -20.48
N LEU A 19 4.45 -0.64 -20.62
CA LEU A 19 4.26 0.37 -19.59
C LEU A 19 3.56 -0.20 -18.35
N ALA A 20 2.55 -1.05 -18.54
CA ALA A 20 1.83 -1.68 -17.43
C ALA A 20 2.77 -2.59 -16.62
N LEU A 21 3.57 -3.41 -17.31
CA LEU A 21 4.53 -4.31 -16.68
C LEU A 21 5.65 -3.54 -15.95
N SER A 22 6.08 -2.41 -16.51
CA SER A 22 7.08 -1.53 -15.86
C SER A 22 6.56 -0.93 -14.57
N LYS A 23 5.29 -0.50 -14.55
CA LYS A 23 4.64 0.01 -13.32
C LYS A 23 4.48 -1.07 -12.26
N GLU A 24 4.10 -2.28 -12.67
CA GLU A 24 4.01 -3.43 -11.77
C GLU A 24 5.37 -3.78 -11.16
N PHE A 25 6.41 -3.84 -12.00
CA PHE A 25 7.79 -4.06 -11.57
C PHE A 25 8.25 -2.99 -10.56
N MET A 26 8.05 -1.71 -10.86
CA MET A 26 8.40 -0.58 -9.98
C MET A 26 7.66 -0.65 -8.63
N SER A 27 6.38 -1.03 -8.65
CA SER A 27 5.58 -1.18 -7.42
C SER A 27 6.10 -2.28 -6.49
N ILE A 28 6.75 -3.31 -7.04
CA ILE A 28 7.28 -4.44 -6.26
C ILE A 28 8.72 -4.16 -5.80
N THR A 29 9.52 -3.54 -6.65
CA THR A 29 10.94 -3.25 -6.41
C THR A 29 11.19 -1.93 -5.69
N ASN A 30 10.13 -1.13 -5.50
CA ASN A 30 10.18 0.23 -4.97
C ASN A 30 11.19 1.13 -5.71
N THR A 31 11.32 0.90 -7.03
CA THR A 31 12.16 1.70 -7.92
C THR A 31 11.33 2.86 -8.49
N ASP A 32 11.83 4.09 -8.36
CA ASP A 32 11.15 5.30 -8.84
C ASP A 32 11.51 5.66 -10.30
N ASP A 33 12.47 4.95 -10.90
CA ASP A 33 12.96 5.17 -12.27
C ASP A 33 12.35 4.18 -13.27
N ILE A 34 11.48 4.69 -14.14
CA ILE A 34 10.79 3.90 -15.17
C ILE A 34 11.73 3.44 -16.29
N ASP A 35 12.78 4.20 -16.60
CA ASP A 35 13.75 3.84 -17.64
C ASP A 35 14.63 2.69 -17.14
N ALA A 36 15.02 2.71 -15.86
CA ALA A 36 15.70 1.59 -15.20
C ALA A 36 14.84 0.32 -15.18
N ALA A 37 13.56 0.45 -14.79
CA ALA A 37 12.61 -0.66 -14.79
C ALA A 37 12.42 -1.28 -16.20
N MET A 38 12.26 -0.44 -17.22
CA MET A 38 12.14 -0.91 -18.60
C MET A 38 13.40 -1.62 -19.10
N MET A 39 14.58 -1.13 -18.72
CA MET A 39 15.84 -1.75 -19.09
C MET A 39 15.98 -3.16 -18.49
N ILE A 40 15.66 -3.31 -17.21
CA ILE A 40 15.72 -4.61 -16.51
C ILE A 40 14.70 -5.59 -17.09
N LEU A 41 13.46 -5.14 -17.34
CA LEU A 41 12.44 -5.98 -17.96
C LEU A 41 12.84 -6.41 -19.37
N LYS A 42 13.39 -5.51 -20.18
CA LYS A 42 13.87 -5.82 -21.52
C LYS A 42 15.00 -6.85 -21.49
N GLN A 43 15.89 -6.80 -20.50
CA GLN A 43 16.99 -7.74 -20.34
C GLN A 43 16.54 -9.13 -19.87
N ASN A 44 15.35 -9.22 -19.27
CA ASN A 44 14.75 -10.46 -18.78
C ASN A 44 13.54 -10.90 -19.63
N GLU A 45 13.56 -10.60 -20.94
CA GLU A 45 12.52 -11.01 -21.90
C GLU A 45 11.08 -10.63 -21.48
N TRP A 46 10.91 -9.53 -20.75
CA TRP A 46 9.62 -9.09 -20.20
C TRP A 46 8.97 -10.11 -19.25
N LYS A 47 9.76 -10.99 -18.63
CA LYS A 47 9.31 -11.90 -17.57
C LYS A 47 9.52 -11.23 -16.22
N ILE A 48 8.44 -10.67 -15.69
CA ILE A 48 8.47 -9.87 -14.46
C ILE A 48 9.10 -10.61 -13.26
N GLU A 49 8.78 -11.90 -13.09
CA GLU A 49 9.32 -12.73 -12.01
C GLU A 49 10.85 -12.88 -12.08
N GLN A 50 11.37 -13.06 -13.30
CA GLN A 50 12.82 -13.18 -13.55
C GLN A 50 13.51 -11.84 -13.34
N ALA A 51 12.90 -10.75 -13.83
CA ALA A 51 13.38 -9.40 -13.65
C ALA A 51 13.48 -9.03 -12.16
N ILE A 52 12.46 -9.38 -11.37
CA ILE A 52 12.42 -9.10 -9.93
C ILE A 52 13.52 -9.88 -9.20
N SER A 53 13.67 -11.18 -9.49
CA SER A 53 14.75 -11.99 -8.91
C SER A 53 16.11 -11.38 -9.24
N ALA A 54 16.34 -11.04 -10.52
CA ALA A 54 17.59 -10.43 -10.96
C ALA A 54 17.88 -9.09 -10.27
N TYR A 55 16.86 -8.25 -10.05
CA TYR A 55 17.02 -6.97 -9.34
C TYR A 55 17.45 -7.17 -7.89
N PHE A 56 16.77 -8.04 -7.14
CA PHE A 56 17.10 -8.28 -5.74
C PHE A 56 18.39 -9.09 -5.52
N ASP A 57 18.76 -9.94 -6.48
CA ASP A 57 20.05 -10.64 -6.46
C ASP A 57 21.22 -9.65 -6.63
N LEU A 58 21.04 -8.58 -7.41
CA LEU A 58 22.02 -7.51 -7.58
C LEU A 58 22.16 -6.62 -6.33
N GLU A 59 21.05 -6.25 -5.69
CA GLU A 59 21.11 -5.46 -4.44
C GLU A 59 21.80 -6.21 -3.28
N GLN A 60 21.62 -7.52 -3.21
CA GLN A 60 22.31 -8.37 -2.23
C GLN A 60 23.82 -8.47 -2.48
N MET A 61 24.26 -8.31 -3.73
CA MET A 61 25.67 -8.24 -4.07
C MET A 61 26.29 -6.86 -3.78
N ASP A 62 25.54 -5.75 -3.95
CA ASP A 62 26.04 -4.40 -3.67
C ASP A 62 26.11 -4.08 -2.17
N SER A 63 25.22 -4.65 -1.36
CA SER A 63 25.28 -4.56 0.11
C SER A 63 26.49 -5.30 0.74
N HIS A 64 27.21 -6.13 -0.04
CA HIS A 64 28.44 -6.81 0.38
C HIS A 64 29.72 -6.30 -0.31
N LYS A 65 29.63 -5.26 -1.16
CA LYS A 65 30.79 -4.69 -1.86
C LYS A 65 31.15 -3.29 -1.36
N SER A 66 31.43 -3.22 -0.06
CA SER A 66 32.46 -2.32 0.47
C SER A 66 33.74 -3.10 0.68
N ASN A 67 34.36 -3.57 -0.41
CA ASN A 67 35.81 -3.63 -0.58
C ASN A 67 36.18 -4.39 -1.86
N ASP A 68 36.99 -3.70 -2.63
CA ASP A 68 37.89 -4.18 -3.68
C ASP A 68 37.33 -4.38 -5.09
N GLY A 69 38.03 -3.71 -6.02
CA GLY A 69 37.71 -3.71 -7.43
C GLY A 69 38.08 -5.03 -8.10
N GLN A 70 37.37 -5.35 -9.17
CA GLN A 70 37.88 -5.68 -10.50
C GLN A 70 36.77 -6.36 -11.31
N ASN A 71 36.77 -6.03 -12.60
CA ASN A 71 35.99 -6.66 -13.66
C ASN A 71 36.11 -8.19 -13.61
N GLN A 72 35.00 -8.91 -13.82
CA GLN A 72 34.94 -10.02 -14.79
C GLN A 72 33.53 -10.59 -14.96
N THR A 73 33.23 -10.88 -16.23
CA THR A 73 32.15 -11.68 -16.80
C THR A 73 32.08 -13.13 -16.26
N PHE A 74 31.00 -13.83 -16.67
CA PHE A 74 30.76 -15.30 -16.70
C PHE A 74 29.96 -15.89 -15.53
N PRO A 75 29.38 -17.11 -15.67
CA PRO A 75 28.40 -17.56 -16.66
C PRO A 75 27.19 -18.29 -16.00
N LEU A 76 26.15 -18.54 -16.81
CA LEU A 76 24.97 -19.35 -16.51
C LEU A 76 25.32 -20.70 -15.84
N ASP A 77 24.75 -20.99 -14.68
CA ASP A 77 24.74 -22.34 -14.12
C ASP A 77 23.37 -22.69 -13.52
N LYS A 78 22.78 -23.77 -14.06
CA LYS A 78 21.50 -24.35 -13.63
C LYS A 78 21.69 -24.93 -12.24
N ARG A 79 21.18 -24.25 -11.21
CA ARG A 79 21.08 -24.84 -9.87
C ARG A 79 19.61 -24.94 -9.49
N THR A 80 19.14 -26.18 -9.48
CA THR A 80 17.90 -26.64 -8.86
C THR A 80 17.82 -26.08 -7.44
N VAL A 81 17.01 -25.03 -7.23
CA VAL A 81 16.69 -24.55 -5.89
C VAL A 81 15.45 -25.28 -5.44
N SER A 82 15.67 -26.20 -4.51
CA SER A 82 14.65 -26.81 -3.66
C SER A 82 13.71 -25.72 -3.15
N THR A 83 12.44 -25.81 -3.55
CA THR A 83 11.33 -24.99 -3.06
C THR A 83 11.12 -25.23 -1.57
N ASN A 84 11.92 -24.58 -0.74
CA ASN A 84 11.73 -24.55 0.71
C ASN A 84 10.78 -23.38 1.05
N ASN A 85 9.48 -23.70 1.05
CA ASN A 85 8.43 -23.31 2.00
C ASN A 85 8.42 -21.93 2.75
N GLU A 86 9.12 -20.89 2.29
CA GLU A 86 9.10 -19.55 2.93
C GLU A 86 8.05 -18.57 2.37
N LEU A 87 7.21 -19.01 1.42
CA LEU A 87 6.09 -18.17 0.93
C LEU A 87 4.85 -18.25 1.84
N SER A 88 4.88 -19.03 2.92
CA SER A 88 3.71 -19.32 3.76
C SER A 88 3.32 -18.20 4.72
N ASN A 89 4.11 -17.13 4.83
CA ASN A 89 3.90 -16.05 5.81
C ASN A 89 3.64 -14.66 5.21
N VAL A 90 3.43 -14.56 3.89
CA VAL A 90 3.03 -13.30 3.26
C VAL A 90 1.54 -13.09 3.50
N LYS A 91 1.18 -12.05 4.26
CA LYS A 91 -0.22 -11.66 4.48
C LYS A 91 -0.81 -11.13 3.16
N THR A 92 -1.66 -11.93 2.52
CA THR A 92 -2.33 -11.58 1.26
C THR A 92 -3.73 -11.00 1.45
N GLN A 93 -4.23 -10.99 2.70
CA GLN A 93 -5.56 -10.53 3.04
C GLN A 93 -5.51 -9.15 3.68
N PHE A 94 -6.41 -8.28 3.22
CA PHE A 94 -6.66 -6.97 3.83
C PHE A 94 -7.96 -7.01 4.64
N LYS A 95 -7.88 -6.68 5.94
CA LYS A 95 -9.04 -6.62 6.84
C LYS A 95 -9.43 -5.17 7.10
N LEU A 96 -10.62 -4.78 6.64
CA LEU A 96 -11.20 -3.47 6.89
C LEU A 96 -12.35 -3.59 7.90
N LEU A 97 -12.31 -2.78 8.95
CA LEU A 97 -13.46 -2.55 9.84
C LEU A 97 -14.07 -1.19 9.52
N SER A 98 -15.38 -1.10 9.32
CA SER A 98 -16.08 0.18 9.23
C SER A 98 -17.22 0.23 10.23
N TRP A 99 -17.30 1.30 11.02
CA TRP A 99 -18.28 1.41 12.11
C TRP A 99 -18.66 2.86 12.41
N ASN A 100 -19.97 3.17 12.34
CA ASN A 100 -20.52 4.33 13.01
C ASN A 100 -20.64 4.05 14.52
N ILE A 101 -19.86 4.77 15.32
CA ILE A 101 -19.74 4.49 16.76
C ILE A 101 -20.69 5.29 17.64
N ASP A 102 -21.54 6.14 17.03
CA ASP A 102 -22.54 6.95 17.72
C ASP A 102 -21.97 7.69 18.94
N GLY A 103 -20.90 8.47 18.69
CA GLY A 103 -20.26 9.28 19.71
C GLY A 103 -21.07 10.52 20.10
N LEU A 104 -22.20 10.77 19.42
CA LEU A 104 -23.15 11.83 19.75
C LEU A 104 -24.06 11.45 20.92
N ASP A 105 -24.36 10.16 21.11
CA ASP A 105 -24.94 9.69 22.37
C ASP A 105 -23.89 9.84 23.48
N GLU A 106 -24.22 10.57 24.54
CA GLU A 106 -23.31 10.75 25.70
C GLU A 106 -23.45 9.61 26.72
N ASN A 107 -24.54 8.82 26.65
CA ASN A 107 -24.82 7.77 27.61
C ASN A 107 -23.71 6.72 27.58
N ALA A 108 -23.03 6.52 28.71
CA ALA A 108 -21.94 5.57 28.85
C ALA A 108 -20.86 5.66 27.75
N LEU A 109 -20.63 6.85 27.19
CA LEU A 109 -19.73 7.08 26.06
C LEU A 109 -18.34 6.46 26.26
N GLU A 110 -17.74 6.66 27.44
CA GLU A 110 -16.41 6.10 27.74
C GLU A 110 -16.43 4.56 27.71
N ILE A 111 -17.43 3.95 28.35
CA ILE A 111 -17.57 2.47 28.40
C ILE A 111 -17.76 1.92 26.99
N ARG A 112 -18.66 2.52 26.20
CA ARG A 112 -18.90 2.13 24.81
C ARG A 112 -17.64 2.29 23.95
N THR A 113 -16.93 3.41 24.07
CA THR A 113 -15.68 3.66 23.33
C THR A 113 -14.59 2.65 23.71
N ARG A 114 -14.45 2.31 25.00
CA ARG A 114 -13.51 1.26 25.45
C ARG A 114 -13.88 -0.11 24.90
N SER A 115 -15.16 -0.43 24.83
CA SER A 115 -15.64 -1.68 24.22
C SER A 115 -15.32 -1.73 22.72
N ILE A 116 -15.50 -0.64 21.98
CA ILE A 116 -15.10 -0.54 20.57
C ILE A 116 -13.60 -0.77 20.40
N VAL A 117 -12.77 -0.13 21.23
CA VAL A 117 -11.31 -0.35 21.26
C VAL A 117 -10.98 -1.84 21.47
N ASN A 118 -11.64 -2.50 22.43
CA ASN A 118 -11.41 -3.92 22.70
C ASN A 118 -11.78 -4.80 21.49
N ILE A 119 -12.82 -4.45 20.75
CA ILE A 119 -13.19 -5.15 19.52
C ILE A 119 -12.12 -4.94 18.44
N ILE A 120 -11.65 -3.70 18.23
CA ILE A 120 -10.58 -3.42 17.26
C ILE A 120 -9.31 -4.21 17.62
N LYS A 121 -8.91 -4.27 18.89
CA LYS A 121 -7.77 -5.08 19.35
C LYS A 121 -7.95 -6.56 19.09
N LYS A 122 -9.16 -7.07 19.28
CA LYS A 122 -9.46 -8.49 19.09
C LYS A 122 -9.46 -8.87 17.61
N GLU A 123 -10.06 -8.04 16.78
CA GLU A 123 -10.22 -8.34 15.35
C GLU A 123 -8.97 -8.01 14.53
N GLU A 124 -8.06 -7.18 15.07
CA GLU A 124 -6.81 -6.75 14.44
C GLU A 124 -6.97 -6.35 12.96
N PRO A 125 -7.87 -5.41 12.62
CA PRO A 125 -8.01 -4.92 11.26
C PRO A 125 -6.75 -4.17 10.78
N ASP A 126 -6.56 -4.14 9.47
CA ASP A 126 -5.48 -3.41 8.81
C ASP A 126 -5.80 -1.92 8.69
N ALA A 127 -7.08 -1.62 8.49
CA ALA A 127 -7.64 -0.28 8.51
C ALA A 127 -8.99 -0.26 9.24
N VAL A 128 -9.29 0.86 9.90
CA VAL A 128 -10.58 1.09 10.56
C VAL A 128 -11.17 2.42 10.12
N PHE A 129 -12.41 2.41 9.63
CA PHE A 129 -13.17 3.60 9.26
C PHE A 129 -14.25 3.85 10.30
N LEU A 130 -14.14 4.95 11.04
CA LEU A 130 -15.09 5.32 12.07
C LEU A 130 -15.92 6.53 11.64
N GLN A 131 -17.22 6.50 11.93
CA GLN A 131 -18.12 7.65 11.78
C GLN A 131 -18.72 8.05 13.13
N GLU A 132 -19.14 9.31 13.23
CA GLU A 132 -19.66 9.93 14.47
C GLU A 132 -18.67 9.87 15.64
N VAL A 133 -17.39 10.01 15.33
CA VAL A 133 -16.34 10.19 16.33
C VAL A 133 -16.39 11.64 16.82
N ILE A 134 -16.18 11.85 18.11
CA ILE A 134 -16.05 13.17 18.73
C ILE A 134 -14.67 13.29 19.40
N PRO A 135 -14.21 14.50 19.79
CA PRO A 135 -12.87 14.67 20.37
C PRO A 135 -12.57 13.75 21.56
N THR A 136 -13.55 13.56 22.46
CA THR A 136 -13.41 12.69 23.63
C THR A 136 -13.22 11.23 23.26
N SER A 137 -14.03 10.70 22.33
CA SER A 137 -13.89 9.30 21.90
C SER A 137 -12.61 9.09 21.10
N LEU A 138 -12.21 10.06 20.26
CA LEU A 138 -10.93 10.03 19.55
C LEU A 138 -9.73 9.97 20.52
N GLN A 139 -9.77 10.74 21.62
CA GLN A 139 -8.70 10.70 22.62
C GLN A 139 -8.56 9.30 23.22
N ILE A 140 -9.67 8.68 23.63
CA ILE A 140 -9.67 7.30 24.16
C ILE A 140 -9.11 6.33 23.12
N ILE A 141 -9.60 6.40 21.88
CA ILE A 141 -9.16 5.54 20.77
C ILE A 141 -7.63 5.64 20.59
N ARG A 142 -7.09 6.86 20.49
CA ARG A 142 -5.64 7.09 20.35
C ARG A 142 -4.82 6.59 21.53
N THR A 143 -5.32 6.76 22.75
CA THR A 143 -4.64 6.28 23.96
C THR A 143 -4.53 4.76 23.98
N PHE A 144 -5.54 4.04 23.51
CA PHE A 144 -5.58 2.59 23.62
C PHE A 144 -5.21 1.82 22.35
N LEU A 145 -5.10 2.48 21.20
CA LEU A 145 -4.69 1.89 19.90
C LEU A 145 -3.46 2.61 19.32
N PRO A 146 -2.32 2.67 20.03
CA PRO A 146 -1.12 3.39 19.58
C PRO A 146 -0.50 2.84 18.29
N GLU A 147 -0.78 1.58 17.94
CA GLU A 147 -0.33 0.93 16.72
C GLU A 147 -1.04 1.47 15.46
N TYR A 148 -2.17 2.17 15.62
CA TYR A 148 -2.87 2.81 14.52
C TYR A 148 -2.62 4.31 14.47
N LYS A 149 -2.27 4.81 13.28
CA LYS A 149 -2.24 6.25 13.00
C LYS A 149 -3.62 6.74 12.62
N SER A 150 -4.12 7.79 13.29
CA SER A 150 -5.46 8.34 13.03
C SER A 150 -5.41 9.57 12.12
N TYR A 151 -6.16 9.49 11.02
CA TYR A 151 -6.48 10.58 10.10
C TYR A 151 -7.90 11.06 10.37
N ILE A 152 -8.09 12.38 10.53
CA ILE A 152 -9.35 12.95 11.03
C ILE A 152 -10.01 13.80 9.94
N GLY A 153 -11.31 13.61 9.73
CA GLY A 153 -12.08 14.38 8.75
C GLY A 153 -12.53 15.77 9.23
N ASN A 154 -12.44 16.09 10.53
CA ASN A 154 -12.76 17.41 11.06
C ASN A 154 -12.14 17.61 12.45
N ASN A 155 -12.16 18.83 12.99
CA ASN A 155 -11.67 19.13 14.35
C ASN A 155 -12.76 19.62 15.31
N GLN A 156 -14.01 19.79 14.83
CA GLN A 156 -15.14 20.25 15.63
C GLN A 156 -16.35 19.31 15.47
N GLY A 157 -17.18 19.23 16.51
CA GLY A 157 -18.38 18.41 16.52
C GLY A 157 -18.07 16.92 16.35
N TYR A 158 -18.88 16.22 15.57
CA TYR A 158 -18.61 14.85 15.17
C TYR A 158 -17.96 14.79 13.78
N PHE A 159 -17.18 13.75 13.55
CA PHE A 159 -16.43 13.59 12.31
C PHE A 159 -16.12 12.12 12.02
N VAL A 160 -15.60 11.90 10.82
CA VAL A 160 -15.06 10.60 10.41
C VAL A 160 -13.58 10.50 10.78
N VAL A 161 -13.11 9.28 11.05
CA VAL A 161 -11.71 8.96 11.33
C VAL A 161 -11.31 7.72 10.55
N ILE A 162 -10.13 7.74 9.94
CA ILE A 162 -9.49 6.55 9.39
C ILE A 162 -8.29 6.20 10.28
N LEU A 163 -8.26 4.99 10.81
CA LEU A 163 -7.13 4.41 11.54
C LEU A 163 -6.40 3.45 10.62
N ILE A 164 -5.09 3.61 10.45
CA ILE A 164 -4.23 2.73 9.63
C ILE A 164 -3.16 2.11 10.50
N ARG A 165 -2.96 0.79 10.43
CA ARG A 165 -1.85 0.10 11.11
C ARG A 165 -0.50 0.57 10.59
N GLN A 166 0.32 1.11 11.48
CA GLN A 166 1.59 1.77 11.11
C GLN A 166 2.69 0.80 10.67
N ASP A 167 2.60 -0.45 11.10
CA ASP A 167 3.55 -1.50 10.76
C ASP A 167 3.27 -2.18 9.41
N LEU A 168 2.09 -1.92 8.83
CA LEU A 168 1.64 -2.58 7.60
C LEU A 168 1.61 -1.66 6.38
N PHE A 169 1.53 -0.34 6.57
CA PHE A 169 1.37 0.62 5.47
C PHE A 169 2.29 1.82 5.61
N ILE A 170 2.82 2.27 4.47
CA ILE A 170 3.51 3.55 4.33
C ILE A 170 2.48 4.55 3.82
N VAL A 171 2.09 5.52 4.64
CA VAL A 171 1.09 6.51 4.20
C VAL A 171 1.78 7.65 3.46
N HIS A 172 1.42 7.84 2.19
CA HIS A 172 1.93 8.89 1.31
C HIS A 172 1.25 10.25 1.54
N GLY A 173 0.00 10.25 2.00
CA GLY A 173 -0.76 11.48 2.23
C GLY A 173 -2.22 11.22 2.57
N PHE A 174 -2.98 12.30 2.78
CA PHE A 174 -4.43 12.24 2.95
C PHE A 174 -5.09 13.52 2.42
N GLU A 175 -6.36 13.42 2.04
CA GLU A 175 -7.14 14.50 1.47
C GLU A 175 -8.51 14.61 2.14
N LEU A 176 -9.07 15.82 2.11
CA LEU A 176 -10.41 16.11 2.61
C LEU A 176 -11.22 16.84 1.55
N ILE A 177 -12.26 16.18 1.04
CA ILE A 177 -13.17 16.76 0.05
C ILE A 177 -14.44 17.19 0.78
N SER A 178 -14.70 18.50 0.77
CA SER A 178 -15.89 19.09 1.39
C SER A 178 -17.15 18.78 0.58
N TYR A 179 -18.29 18.62 1.25
CA TYR A 179 -19.61 18.54 0.62
C TYR A 179 -20.35 19.88 0.79
N PRO A 180 -20.38 20.79 -0.20
CA PRO A 180 -20.86 22.17 0.01
C PRO A 180 -22.32 22.29 0.46
N GLY A 181 -23.16 21.33 0.10
CA GLY A 181 -24.58 21.31 0.47
C GLY A 181 -24.90 20.59 1.78
N THR A 182 -23.88 20.14 2.54
CA THR A 182 -24.12 19.42 3.79
C THR A 182 -24.63 20.36 4.88
N MET A 183 -25.68 19.92 5.59
CA MET A 183 -26.17 20.56 6.82
C MET A 183 -25.69 19.83 8.08
N MET A 184 -24.81 18.84 7.91
CA MET A 184 -24.42 17.88 8.94
C MET A 184 -22.90 17.68 9.00
N ASN A 185 -22.11 18.66 8.56
CA ASN A 185 -20.63 18.65 8.60
C ASN A 185 -19.97 17.42 7.95
N ARG A 186 -20.62 16.84 6.93
CA ARG A 186 -20.10 15.67 6.21
C ARG A 186 -19.04 16.07 5.19
N ASN A 187 -18.06 15.20 5.00
CA ASN A 187 -17.02 15.31 3.99
C ASN A 187 -16.58 13.91 3.55
N LEU A 188 -15.67 13.84 2.58
CA LEU A 188 -14.94 12.64 2.21
C LEU A 188 -13.50 12.76 2.68
N LEU A 189 -13.10 11.86 3.58
CA LEU A 189 -11.71 11.69 4.00
C LEU A 189 -11.06 10.57 3.17
N ILE A 190 -9.92 10.85 2.55
CA ILE A 190 -9.16 9.92 1.72
C ILE A 190 -7.76 9.78 2.33
N VAL A 191 -7.24 8.56 2.45
CA VAL A 191 -5.85 8.29 2.88
C VAL A 191 -5.17 7.47 1.79
N HIS A 192 -3.99 7.91 1.35
CA HIS A 192 -3.17 7.24 0.34
C HIS A 192 -2.12 6.38 1.04
N VAL A 193 -2.29 5.07 0.98
CA VAL A 193 -1.42 4.03 1.58
C VAL A 193 -0.61 3.30 0.53
#